data_AF-A0A3S3SLG6-F1
#
_entry.id   AF-A0A3S3SLG6-F1
#
_cell.length_a   1.000
_cell.length_b   1.000
_cell.length_c   1.000
_cell.angle_alpha   90.00
_cell.angle_beta   90.00
_cell.angle_gamma   90.00
#
_symmetry.space_group_name_H-M   'P 1'
#
loop_
_entity.id
_entity.type
_entity.pdbx_description
1 polymer ?
#
loop_
_entity_poly.entity_id
_entity_poly.type
_entity_poly.pdbx_seq_one_letter_code
_entity_poly.pdbx_strand_id
1 'polypeptide(L)' 'MPQRYGIEETPEGTWDIVDVFTGLPVVEDGVPLIDMPIEEADDLVGLLNRRDREQRGMNGI' A
#
# COMPACT_ATOMS: atom_id res chain seq x y z
N MET A 1 7.19 9.31 10.86
CA MET A 1 6.02 8.42 11.09
C MET A 1 6.27 7.13 10.33
N PRO A 2 5.87 5.96 10.86
CA PRO A 2 5.95 4.72 10.10
C PRO A 2 5.05 4.79 8.86
N GLN A 3 5.51 4.19 7.77
CA GLN A 3 4.74 4.00 6.53
C GLN A 3 3.58 3.05 6.84
N ARG A 4 2.38 3.36 6.34
CA ARG A 4 1.17 2.56 6.58
C ARG A 4 1.04 1.39 5.61
N TYR A 5 1.53 1.57 4.40
CA TYR A 5 1.41 0.58 3.35
C TYR A 5 2.78 -0.01 3.06
N GLY A 6 2.80 -1.32 2.85
CA GLY A 6 3.98 -2.08 2.46
C GLY A 6 3.64 -2.99 1.27
N ILE A 7 4.66 -3.63 0.72
CA ILE A 7 4.52 -4.68 -0.30
C ILE A 7 5.00 -6.01 0.28
N GLU A 8 4.31 -7.09 -0.06
CA GLU A 8 4.63 -8.46 0.31
C GLU A 8 4.76 -9.33 -0.94
N GLU A 9 5.83 -10.12 -1.04
CA GLU A 9 6.04 -11.05 -2.15
C GLU A 9 5.17 -12.30 -1.95
N THR A 10 4.39 -12.65 -2.95
CA THR A 10 3.59 -13.86 -2.97
C THR A 10 4.45 -15.07 -3.34
N PRO A 11 4.02 -16.31 -3.01
CA PRO A 11 4.70 -17.53 -3.46
C PRO A 11 4.80 -17.68 -4.99
N GLU A 12 3.99 -16.92 -5.74
CA GLU A 12 3.97 -16.92 -7.21
C GLU A 12 4.98 -15.93 -7.82
N GLY A 13 5.67 -15.15 -6.99
CA GLY A 13 6.65 -14.14 -7.42
C GLY A 13 6.02 -12.81 -7.83
N THR A 14 4.75 -12.58 -7.47
CA THR A 14 4.05 -11.31 -7.60
C THR A 14 4.02 -10.58 -6.26
N TRP A 15 3.49 -9.36 -6.25
CA TRP A 15 3.56 -8.47 -5.09
C TRP A 15 2.18 -7.92 -4.72
N ASP A 16 1.85 -8.04 -3.45
CA ASP A 16 0.60 -7.55 -2.86
C ASP A 16 0.88 -6.29 -2.03
N ILE A 17 0.03 -5.28 -2.14
CA ILE A 17 0.09 -4.11 -1.26
C ILE A 17 -0.77 -4.37 -0.03
N VAL A 18 -0.16 -4.29 1.14
CA VAL A 18 -0.80 -4.56 2.43
C VAL A 18 -0.77 -3.34 3.34
N ASP A 19 -1.83 -3.17 4.14
CA ASP A 19 -1.80 -2.24 5.28
C ASP A 19 -1.03 -2.92 6.43
N VAL A 20 0.13 -2.36 6.79
CA VAL A 20 1.06 -2.97 7.77
C VAL A 20 0.48 -3.07 9.18
N PHE A 21 -0.60 -2.34 9.49
CA PHE A 21 -1.26 -2.43 10.80
C PHE A 21 -2.28 -3.54 10.86
N THR A 22 -2.91 -3.88 9.73
CA THR A 22 -3.96 -4.91 9.66
C THR A 22 -3.46 -6.22 9.07
N GLY A 23 -2.37 -6.18 8.29
CA GLY A 23 -1.89 -7.30 7.48
C GLY A 23 -2.82 -7.67 6.32
N LEU A 24 -3.81 -6.85 6.01
CA LEU A 24 -4.79 -7.12 4.95
C LEU A 24 -4.39 -6.41 3.65
N PRO A 25 -4.71 -7.01 2.48
CA PRO A 25 -4.55 -6.34 1.20
C PRO A 25 -5.32 -5.03 1.14
N VAL A 26 -4.69 -4.01 0.56
CA VAL A 26 -5.32 -2.72 0.30
C VAL A 26 -6.32 -2.86 -0.84
N VAL A 27 -7.49 -2.26 -0.68
CA VAL A 27 -8.54 -2.20 -1.70
C VAL A 27 -8.71 -0.75 -2.13
N GLU A 28 -8.38 -0.44 -3.38
CA GLU A 28 -8.63 0.87 -4.00
C GLU A 28 -9.77 0.73 -5.01
N ASP A 29 -10.78 1.59 -4.92
CA ASP A 29 -11.97 1.58 -5.82
C ASP A 29 -12.69 0.21 -5.92
N GLY A 30 -12.64 -0.58 -4.84
CA GLY A 30 -13.24 -1.92 -4.81
C GLY A 30 -12.37 -3.01 -5.44
N VAL A 31 -11.16 -2.69 -5.90
CA VAL A 31 -10.19 -3.63 -6.45
C VAL A 31 -9.07 -3.89 -5.44
N PRO A 32 -8.84 -5.15 -5.03
CA PRO A 32 -7.69 -5.49 -4.19
C PRO A 32 -6.40 -5.32 -4.98
N LEU A 33 -5.41 -4.65 -4.38
CA LEU A 33 -4.09 -4.42 -4.95
C LEU A 33 -3.19 -5.62 -4.68
N ILE A 34 -3.44 -6.70 -5.40
CA ILE A 34 -2.77 -8.00 -5.27
C ILE A 34 -2.28 -8.49 -6.63
N ASP A 35 -1.36 -9.45 -6.62
CA ASP A 35 -0.83 -10.14 -7.80
C ASP A 35 -0.19 -9.20 -8.83
N MET A 36 0.51 -8.16 -8.35
CA MET A 36 1.10 -7.14 -9.21
C MET A 36 2.59 -7.42 -9.51
N PRO A 37 3.11 -6.92 -10.64
CA PRO A 37 4.55 -6.86 -10.84
C PRO A 37 5.18 -5.87 -9.84
N ILE A 38 6.44 -6.13 -9.44
CA ILE A 38 7.16 -5.30 -8.47
C ILE A 38 7.19 -3.82 -8.84
N GLU A 39 7.35 -3.48 -10.12
CA GLU A 39 7.44 -2.09 -10.58
C GLU A 39 6.12 -1.33 -10.34
N GLU A 40 4.97 -2.00 -10.51
CA GLU A 40 3.66 -1.41 -10.25
C GLU A 40 3.36 -1.33 -8.76
N ALA A 41 3.71 -2.38 -8.00
CA ALA A 41 3.54 -2.42 -6.56
C ALA A 41 4.39 -1.33 -5.86
N ASP A 42 5.63 -1.10 -6.31
CA ASP A 42 6.54 -0.08 -5.76
C ASP A 42 6.02 1.35 -6.00
N ASP A 43 5.52 1.65 -7.20
CA ASP A 43 4.96 2.98 -7.49
C ASP A 43 3.68 3.25 -6.67
N LEU A 44 2.77 2.27 -6.61
CA LEU A 44 1.51 2.37 -5.87
C LEU A 44 1.73 2.47 -4.36
N VAL A 45 2.62 1.68 -3.76
CA VAL A 45 2.92 1.78 -2.32
C VAL A 45 3.51 3.14 -1.98
N GLY A 46 4.34 3.70 -2.86
CA GLY A 46 4.87 5.05 -2.73
C GLY A 46 3.77 6.13 -2.77
N LEU A 47 2.82 5.99 -3.70
CA LEU A 47 1.66 6.88 -3.85
C LEU A 47 0.75 6.82 -2.61
N LEU A 48 0.40 5.62 -2.15
CA LEU A 48 -0.48 5.42 -0.99
C LEU A 48 0.14 5.98 0.28
N ASN A 49 1.44 5.75 0.50
CA ASN A 49 2.15 6.32 1.65
C ASN A 49 2.33 7.85 1.53
N ARG A 50 2.37 8.42 0.33
CA ARG A 50 2.31 9.87 0.15
C ARG A 50 0.94 10.42 0.55
N ARG A 51 -0.14 9.83 0.04
CA ARG A 51 -1.52 10.21 0.38
C ARG A 51 -1.82 10.10 1.88
N ASP A 52 -1.37 9.03 2.53
CA ASP A 52 -1.54 8.86 3.98
C ASP A 52 -0.79 9.95 4.77
N ARG A 53 0.43 10.31 4.36
CA ARG A 53 1.17 11.43 4.97
C ARG A 53 0.47 12.76 4.77
N GLU A 54 -0.09 13.01 3.59
CA GLU A 54 -0.86 14.23 3.30
C GLU A 54 -2.13 14.30 4.14
N GLN A 55 -2.90 13.22 4.22
CA GLN A 55 -4.11 13.15 5.05
C GLN A 55 -3.79 13.35 6.53
N ARG A 56 -2.72 12.74 7.04
CA ARG A 56 -2.28 12.94 8.44
C ARG A 56 -1.75 14.35 8.71
N GLY A 57 -1.08 14.96 7.72
CA GLY A 57 -0.63 16.34 7.80
C GLY A 57 -1.78 17.35 7.74
N MET A 58 -2.84 17.03 6.99
CA MET A 58 -4.06 17.85 6.90
C MET A 58 -4.99 17.67 8.12
N ASN A 59 -5.01 16.48 8.74
CA ASN A 59 -5.76 16.21 9.98
C ASN A 59 -4.97 16.55 11.26
N GLY A 60 -3.89 17.33 11.17
CA GLY A 60 -3.21 17.90 12.34
C GLY A 60 -4.08 18.97 13.00
N ILE A 61 -4.95 18.53 13.94
CA ILE A 61 -5.51 19.34 15.02
C ILE A 61 -4.51 19.33 16.19
#